data_AF-A0A418WAX1-F1
#
_entry.id   AF-A0A418WAX1-F1
#
_cell.length_a   1.000
_cell.length_b   1.000
_cell.length_c   1.000
_cell.angle_alpha   90.00
_cell.angle_beta   90.00
_cell.angle_gamma   90.00
#
_symmetry.space_group_name_H-M   'P 1'
#
loop_
_entity.id
_entity.type
_entity.pdbx_description
1 polymer ?
#
loop_
_entity_poly.entity_id
_entity_poly.type
_entity_poly.pdbx_seq_one_letter_code
_entity_poly.pdbx_strand_id
1 'polypeptide(L)'
;MTAGEVDVLQNLGRRRAEIEARARELDGREALIAAAEARVDQKLAELKALEAKIATADAAATQAEDAQLARLVKVYETMKPAEAAGIFNTLDFAVLLQVASRMKEAKIAPVLAAMDPQAAKALTVALATRKVPVPPAPAAAAGTAG
;
A
#
# COMPACT_ATOMS: atom_id res chain seq x y z
N MET A 1 -20.59 77.55 -13.19
CA MET A 1 -19.63 76.61 -12.59
C MET A 1 -18.41 77.39 -12.18
N THR A 2 -18.00 77.25 -10.93
CA THR A 2 -16.77 77.90 -10.44
C THR A 2 -15.55 77.05 -10.80
N ALA A 3 -14.37 77.66 -10.89
CA ALA A 3 -13.14 76.93 -11.23
C ALA A 3 -12.85 75.74 -10.29
N GLY A 4 -13.26 75.83 -9.01
CA GLY A 4 -13.13 74.75 -8.04
C GLY A 4 -14.04 73.54 -8.30
N GLU A 5 -15.25 73.75 -8.80
CA GLU A 5 -16.16 72.64 -9.15
C GLU A 5 -15.62 71.83 -10.35
N VAL A 6 -15.00 72.52 -11.31
CA VAL A 6 -14.39 71.88 -12.49
C VAL A 6 -13.17 71.04 -12.09
N ASP A 7 -12.32 71.55 -11.20
CA ASP A 7 -11.12 70.82 -10.71
C ASP A 7 -11.50 69.57 -9.89
N VAL A 8 -12.54 69.65 -9.06
CA VAL A 8 -13.06 68.48 -8.31
C VAL A 8 -13.59 67.41 -9.26
N LEU A 9 -14.36 67.79 -10.28
CA LEU A 9 -14.89 66.85 -11.28
C LEU A 9 -13.78 66.17 -12.10
N GLN A 10 -12.73 66.91 -12.48
CA GLN A 10 -11.58 66.35 -13.18
C GLN A 10 -10.80 65.36 -12.30
N ASN A 11 -10.58 65.69 -11.03
CA ASN A 11 -9.92 64.79 -10.08
C ASN A 11 -10.72 63.50 -9.84
N LEU A 12 -12.04 63.60 -9.71
CA LEU A 12 -12.93 62.43 -9.60
C LEU A 12 -12.89 61.56 -10.86
N GLY A 13 -12.91 62.18 -12.05
CA GLY A 13 -12.79 61.47 -13.33
C GLY A 13 -11.47 60.70 -13.46
N ARG A 14 -10.35 61.34 -13.12
CA ARG A 14 -9.03 60.69 -13.10
C ARG A 14 -9.00 59.52 -12.13
N ARG A 15 -9.49 59.73 -10.91
CA ARG A 15 -9.49 58.68 -9.88
C ARG A 15 -10.39 57.51 -10.24
N ARG A 16 -11.52 57.76 -10.91
CA ARG A 16 -12.38 56.70 -11.44
C ARG A 16 -11.64 55.88 -12.50
N ALA A 17 -10.95 56.53 -13.44
CA ALA A 17 -10.16 55.83 -14.46
C ALA A 17 -9.04 54.97 -13.85
N GLU A 18 -8.34 55.47 -12.82
CA GLU A 18 -7.33 54.70 -12.07
C GLU A 18 -7.92 53.46 -11.38
N ILE A 19 -9.10 53.61 -10.76
CA ILE A 19 -9.81 52.49 -10.11
C ILE A 19 -10.24 51.46 -11.15
N GLU A 20 -10.82 51.88 -12.28
CA GLU A 20 -11.25 50.99 -13.35
C GLU A 20 -10.09 50.26 -14.02
N ALA A 21 -8.91 50.88 -14.10
CA ALA A 21 -7.70 50.23 -14.59
C ALA A 21 -7.21 49.14 -13.61
N ARG A 22 -7.17 49.46 -12.31
CA ARG A 22 -6.79 48.48 -11.27
C ARG A 22 -7.79 47.33 -11.16
N ALA A 23 -9.08 47.61 -11.26
CA ALA A 23 -10.12 46.58 -11.25
C ALA A 23 -9.89 45.57 -12.39
N ARG A 24 -9.69 46.06 -13.62
CA ARG A 24 -9.39 45.20 -14.78
C ARG A 24 -8.11 44.38 -14.61
N GLU A 25 -7.08 44.96 -14.00
CA GLU A 25 -5.83 44.22 -13.69
C GLU A 25 -6.08 43.10 -12.67
N LEU A 26 -6.87 43.37 -11.62
CA LEU A 26 -7.23 42.38 -10.61
C LEU A 26 -8.10 41.27 -11.20
N ASP A 27 -9.12 41.61 -11.99
CA ASP A 27 -9.99 40.63 -12.66
C ASP A 27 -9.17 39.68 -13.55
N GLY A 28 -8.17 40.22 -14.27
CA GLY A 28 -7.26 39.43 -15.10
C GLY A 28 -6.39 38.48 -14.27
N ARG A 29 -5.89 38.93 -13.12
CA ARG A 29 -5.12 38.08 -12.19
C ARG A 29 -5.98 37.00 -11.57
N GLU A 30 -7.20 37.33 -11.16
CA GLU A 30 -8.15 36.38 -10.58
C GLU A 30 -8.48 35.27 -11.58
N ALA A 31 -8.76 35.61 -12.84
CA ALA A 31 -9.00 34.63 -13.89
C ALA A 31 -7.80 33.69 -14.13
N LEU A 32 -6.57 34.22 -14.08
CA LEU A 32 -5.35 33.41 -14.21
C LEU A 32 -5.15 32.47 -13.01
N ILE A 33 -5.40 32.96 -11.79
CA ILE A 33 -5.31 32.15 -10.57
C ILE A 33 -6.35 31.05 -10.60
N ALA A 34 -7.61 31.36 -10.92
CA ALA A 34 -8.68 30.38 -11.02
C ALA A 34 -8.38 29.29 -12.07
N ALA A 35 -7.82 29.66 -13.21
CA ALA A 35 -7.39 28.70 -14.22
C ALA A 35 -6.22 27.82 -13.73
N ALA A 36 -5.29 28.38 -12.96
CA ALA A 36 -4.19 27.64 -12.36
C ALA A 36 -4.68 26.66 -11.28
N GLU A 37 -5.59 27.10 -10.40
CA GLU A 37 -6.23 26.27 -9.37
C GLU A 37 -6.97 25.09 -10.02
N ALA A 38 -7.82 25.35 -11.01
CA ALA A 38 -8.53 24.30 -11.74
C ALA A 38 -7.58 23.28 -12.38
N ARG A 39 -6.44 23.74 -12.93
CA ARG A 39 -5.42 22.84 -13.50
C ARG A 39 -4.73 22.01 -12.41
N VAL A 40 -4.46 22.59 -11.25
CA VAL A 40 -3.86 21.88 -10.11
C VAL A 40 -4.84 20.82 -9.59
N ASP A 41 -6.11 21.16 -9.42
CA ASP A 41 -7.14 20.22 -8.97
C ASP A 41 -7.31 19.05 -9.94
N GLN A 42 -7.31 19.31 -11.24
CA GLN A 42 -7.32 18.25 -12.26
C GLN A 42 -6.11 17.33 -12.13
N LYS A 43 -4.90 17.89 -11.99
CA LYS A 43 -3.68 17.09 -11.82
C LYS A 43 -3.70 16.27 -10.53
N LEU A 44 -4.23 16.84 -9.45
CA LEU A 44 -4.35 16.17 -8.17
C LEU A 44 -5.38 15.02 -8.23
N ALA A 45 -6.49 15.21 -8.95
CA ALA A 45 -7.46 14.16 -9.20
C ALA A 45 -6.86 13.01 -10.05
N GLU A 46 -6.11 13.33 -11.11
CA GLU A 46 -5.38 12.35 -11.92
C GLU A 46 -4.38 11.54 -11.09
N LEU A 47 -3.60 12.20 -10.24
CA LEU A 47 -2.61 11.55 -9.38
C LEU A 47 -3.28 10.62 -8.35
N LYS A 48 -4.36 11.05 -7.71
CA LYS A 48 -5.13 10.20 -6.78
C LYS A 48 -5.72 8.98 -7.50
N ALA A 49 -6.23 9.17 -8.71
CA ALA A 49 -6.76 8.06 -9.50
C ALA A 49 -5.66 7.06 -9.89
N LEU A 50 -4.45 7.54 -10.20
CA LEU A 50 -3.30 6.69 -10.48
C LEU A 50 -2.83 5.94 -9.22
N GLU A 51 -2.74 6.62 -8.09
CA GLU A 51 -2.38 6.01 -6.80
C GLU A 51 -3.35 4.88 -6.44
N ALA A 52 -4.66 5.10 -6.58
CA ALA A 52 -5.67 4.07 -6.35
C ALA A 52 -5.51 2.87 -7.30
N LYS A 53 -5.18 3.11 -8.57
CA LYS A 53 -4.91 2.05 -9.55
C LYS A 53 -3.67 1.23 -9.19
N ILE A 54 -2.61 1.88 -8.72
CA ILE A 54 -1.38 1.19 -8.29
C ILE A 54 -1.68 0.36 -7.04
N ALA A 55 -2.32 0.95 -6.03
CA ALA A 55 -2.68 0.24 -4.80
C ALA A 55 -3.56 -1.00 -5.07
N THR A 56 -4.51 -0.89 -6.00
CA THR A 56 -5.36 -2.03 -6.40
C THR A 56 -4.59 -3.08 -7.20
N ALA A 57 -3.69 -2.69 -8.09
CA ALA A 57 -2.83 -3.62 -8.82
C ALA A 57 -1.88 -4.38 -7.88
N ASP A 58 -1.25 -3.69 -6.94
CA ASP A 58 -0.35 -4.29 -5.94
C ASP A 58 -1.10 -5.25 -5.02
N ALA A 59 -2.31 -4.87 -4.57
CA ALA A 59 -3.16 -5.75 -3.79
C ALA A 59 -3.57 -7.01 -4.57
N ALA A 60 -3.94 -6.86 -5.85
CA ALA A 60 -4.31 -7.99 -6.71
C ALA A 60 -3.11 -8.92 -6.98
N ALA A 61 -1.93 -8.37 -7.22
CA ALA A 61 -0.69 -9.14 -7.38
C ALA A 61 -0.35 -9.92 -6.12
N THR A 62 -0.38 -9.26 -4.95
CA THR A 62 -0.13 -9.89 -3.65
C THR A 62 -1.12 -11.03 -3.38
N GLN A 63 -2.41 -10.80 -3.65
CA GLN A 63 -3.44 -11.84 -3.48
C GLN A 63 -3.23 -13.03 -4.42
N ALA A 64 -2.83 -12.79 -5.67
CA ALA A 64 -2.56 -13.86 -6.63
C ALA A 64 -1.34 -14.71 -6.18
N GLU A 65 -0.28 -14.06 -5.72
CA GLU A 65 0.92 -14.72 -5.17
C GLU A 65 0.59 -15.53 -3.91
N ASP A 66 -0.13 -14.94 -2.95
CA ASP A 66 -0.55 -15.63 -1.73
C ASP A 66 -1.48 -16.80 -2.04
N ALA A 67 -2.41 -16.65 -3.00
CA ALA A 67 -3.27 -17.74 -3.44
C ALA A 67 -2.48 -18.88 -4.11
N GLN A 68 -1.45 -18.55 -4.89
CA GLN A 68 -0.56 -19.54 -5.49
C GLN A 68 0.23 -20.28 -4.40
N LEU A 69 0.85 -19.56 -3.48
CA LEU A 69 1.59 -20.16 -2.37
C LEU A 69 0.68 -21.02 -1.48
N ALA A 70 -0.53 -20.56 -1.18
CA ALA A 70 -1.51 -21.33 -0.40
C ALA A 70 -1.88 -22.65 -1.09
N ARG A 71 -2.00 -22.67 -2.43
CA ARG A 71 -2.20 -23.91 -3.19
C ARG A 71 -1.01 -24.85 -3.05
N LEU A 72 0.23 -24.35 -3.18
CA LEU A 72 1.43 -25.18 -3.00
C LEU A 72 1.50 -25.76 -1.58
N VAL A 73 1.30 -24.92 -0.56
CA VAL A 73 1.27 -25.34 0.85
C VAL A 73 0.24 -26.46 1.04
N LYS A 74 -0.98 -26.29 0.52
CA LYS A 74 -2.05 -27.30 0.64
C LYS A 74 -1.66 -28.63 0.01
N VAL A 75 -1.02 -28.63 -1.15
CA VAL A 75 -0.54 -29.86 -1.81
C VAL A 75 0.41 -30.62 -0.87
N TYR A 76 1.41 -29.93 -0.31
CA TYR A 76 2.37 -30.54 0.59
C TYR A 76 1.78 -30.94 1.95
N GLU A 77 0.80 -30.20 2.49
CA GLU A 77 0.09 -30.58 3.73
C GLU A 77 -0.78 -31.85 3.59
N THR A 78 -1.23 -32.15 2.36
CA THR A 78 -2.00 -33.36 2.03
C THR A 78 -1.13 -34.54 1.61
N MET A 79 0.15 -34.31 1.34
CA MET A 79 1.12 -35.34 0.94
C MET A 79 1.63 -36.11 2.17
N LYS A 80 2.17 -37.32 1.96
CA LYS A 80 2.78 -38.08 3.05
C LYS A 80 4.04 -37.36 3.55
N PRO A 81 4.27 -37.28 4.88
CA PRO A 81 5.40 -36.54 5.42
C PRO A 81 6.78 -36.97 4.88
N ALA A 82 7.00 -38.27 4.68
CA ALA A 82 8.25 -38.79 4.14
C ALA A 82 8.48 -38.40 2.66
N GLU A 83 7.42 -38.37 1.85
CA GLU A 83 7.48 -37.96 0.45
C GLU A 83 7.74 -36.44 0.35
N ALA A 84 7.07 -35.65 1.18
CA ALA A 84 7.29 -34.20 1.26
C ALA A 84 8.72 -33.86 1.73
N ALA A 85 9.25 -34.58 2.72
CA ALA A 85 10.61 -34.39 3.21
C ALA A 85 11.67 -34.67 2.13
N GLY A 86 11.49 -35.75 1.34
CA GLY A 86 12.37 -36.06 0.22
C GLY A 86 12.42 -34.93 -0.82
N ILE A 87 11.27 -34.33 -1.14
CA ILE A 87 11.21 -33.17 -2.05
C ILE A 87 11.88 -31.95 -1.40
N PHE A 88 11.58 -31.66 -0.14
CA PHE A 88 12.10 -30.50 0.60
C PHE A 88 13.62 -30.49 0.73
N ASN A 89 14.25 -31.66 0.84
CA ASN A 89 15.72 -31.77 0.86
C ASN A 89 16.37 -31.38 -0.48
N THR A 90 15.62 -31.46 -1.59
CA THR A 90 16.12 -31.15 -2.95
C THR A 90 15.66 -29.78 -3.48
N LEU A 91 14.73 -29.15 -2.78
CA LEU A 91 14.13 -27.88 -3.19
C LEU A 91 15.08 -26.71 -2.92
N ASP A 92 14.96 -25.64 -3.71
CA ASP A 92 15.65 -24.38 -3.42
C ASP A 92 15.28 -23.85 -2.03
N PHE A 93 16.30 -23.41 -1.28
CA PHE A 93 16.13 -23.02 0.12
C PHE A 93 15.19 -21.82 0.29
N ALA A 94 15.14 -20.88 -0.66
CA ALA A 94 14.24 -19.74 -0.57
C ALA A 94 12.78 -20.17 -0.73
N VAL A 95 12.50 -21.09 -1.66
CA VAL A 95 11.14 -21.64 -1.85
C VAL A 95 10.73 -22.51 -0.68
N LEU A 96 11.63 -23.37 -0.19
CA LEU A 96 11.43 -24.18 1.02
C LEU A 96 11.01 -23.31 2.20
N LEU A 97 11.75 -22.24 2.48
CA LEU A 97 11.48 -21.34 3.59
C LEU A 97 10.12 -20.65 3.45
N GLN A 98 9.73 -20.24 2.24
CA GLN A 98 8.43 -19.60 2.01
C GLN A 98 7.25 -20.55 2.25
N VAL A 99 7.34 -21.78 1.74
CA VAL A 99 6.31 -22.81 1.92
C VAL A 99 6.24 -23.23 3.39
N ALA A 100 7.39 -23.55 3.99
CA ALA A 100 7.50 -23.97 5.38
C ALA A 100 6.94 -22.93 6.37
N SER A 101 7.19 -21.64 6.14
CA SER A 101 6.70 -20.56 7.02
C SER A 101 5.17 -20.40 7.03
N ARG A 102 4.48 -20.92 6.02
CA ARG A 102 3.02 -20.82 5.87
C ARG A 102 2.30 -22.14 6.16
N MET A 103 3.03 -23.23 6.39
CA MET A 103 2.47 -24.52 6.78
C MET A 103 2.03 -24.50 8.24
N LYS A 104 1.00 -25.29 8.57
CA LYS A 104 0.59 -25.50 9.96
C LYS A 104 1.67 -26.26 10.74
N GLU A 105 1.92 -25.85 11.98
CA GLU A 105 2.89 -26.49 12.89
C GLU A 105 2.71 -28.02 12.99
N ALA A 106 1.45 -28.47 13.11
CA ALA A 106 1.10 -29.89 13.17
C ALA A 106 1.44 -30.68 11.90
N LYS A 107 1.52 -30.01 10.75
CA LYS A 107 1.83 -30.64 9.44
C LYS A 107 3.32 -30.59 9.12
N ILE A 108 4.01 -29.54 9.52
CA ILE A 108 5.45 -29.40 9.25
C ILE A 108 6.31 -30.21 10.23
N ALA A 109 5.87 -30.42 11.48
CA ALA A 109 6.61 -31.22 12.46
C ALA A 109 7.00 -32.64 11.98
N PRO A 110 6.07 -33.47 11.45
CA PRO A 110 6.44 -34.79 10.92
C PRO A 110 7.25 -34.72 9.63
N VAL A 111 7.17 -33.64 8.85
CA VAL A 111 8.00 -33.44 7.65
C VAL A 111 9.44 -33.14 8.07
N LEU A 112 9.65 -32.22 9.02
CA LEU A 112 10.97 -31.91 9.59
C LEU A 112 11.63 -33.14 10.20
N ALA A 113 10.86 -34.02 10.86
CA ALA A 113 11.37 -35.25 11.44
C ALA A 113 11.86 -36.27 10.39
N ALA A 114 11.31 -36.21 9.17
CA ALA A 114 11.69 -37.07 8.05
C ALA A 114 12.73 -36.42 7.10
N MET A 115 13.11 -35.16 7.34
CA MET A 115 14.10 -34.43 6.54
C MET A 115 15.53 -34.77 6.97
N ASP A 116 16.50 -34.36 6.14
CA ASP A 116 17.90 -34.47 6.49
C ASP A 116 18.23 -33.57 7.69
N PRO A 117 18.98 -34.04 8.71
CA PRO A 117 19.24 -33.27 9.93
C PRO A 117 19.87 -31.89 9.70
N GLN A 118 20.74 -31.77 8.69
CA GLN A 118 21.35 -30.49 8.32
C GLN A 118 20.35 -29.52 7.68
N ALA A 119 19.50 -30.01 6.78
CA ALA A 119 18.46 -29.21 6.13
C ALA A 119 17.40 -28.74 7.14
N ALA A 120 16.95 -29.64 8.02
CA ALA A 120 15.99 -29.33 9.08
C ALA A 120 16.54 -28.28 10.06
N LYS A 121 17.81 -28.37 10.44
CA LYS A 121 18.49 -27.37 11.28
C LYS A 121 18.53 -26.01 10.59
N ALA A 122 18.96 -25.96 9.33
CA ALA A 122 19.04 -24.72 8.56
C ALA A 122 17.67 -24.05 8.42
N LEU A 123 16.63 -24.84 8.11
CA LEU A 123 15.26 -24.36 8.01
C LEU A 123 14.74 -23.81 9.35
N THR A 124 14.99 -24.51 10.45
CA THR A 124 14.57 -24.07 11.80
C THR A 124 15.21 -22.73 12.20
N VAL A 125 16.52 -22.57 11.94
CA VAL A 125 17.23 -21.31 12.18
C VAL A 125 16.64 -20.19 11.32
N ALA A 126 16.41 -20.45 10.03
CA ALA A 126 15.85 -19.46 9.12
C ALA A 126 14.41 -19.05 9.51
N LEU A 127 13.58 -19.99 9.96
CA LEU A 127 12.24 -19.72 10.47
C LEU A 127 12.27 -18.87 11.75
N ALA A 128 13.21 -19.12 12.66
CA ALA A 128 13.37 -18.33 13.88
C ALA A 128 13.92 -16.91 13.64
N THR A 129 14.75 -16.73 12.60
CA THR A 129 15.39 -15.44 12.29
C THR A 129 14.46 -14.53 11.48
N ARG A 130 13.57 -15.11 10.69
CA ARG A 130 12.52 -14.36 9.98
C ARG A 130 11.49 -13.91 11.02
N LYS A 131 11.32 -12.60 11.21
CA LYS A 131 10.17 -12.04 11.94
C LYS A 131 8.88 -12.45 11.22
N VAL A 132 8.35 -13.62 11.56
CA VAL A 132 7.00 -14.04 11.19
C VAL A 132 6.04 -13.25 12.07
N PRO A 133 5.05 -12.52 11.52
CA PRO A 133 3.90 -12.09 12.31
C PRO A 133 3.18 -13.36 12.75
N VAL A 134 3.43 -13.80 13.98
CA VAL A 134 2.68 -14.88 14.60
C VAL A 134 1.24 -14.38 14.75
N PRO A 135 0.23 -14.98 14.08
CA PRO A 135 -1.14 -14.67 14.41
C PRO A 135 -1.36 -15.02 15.88
N PRO A 136 -2.04 -14.16 16.66
CA PRO A 136 -2.21 -14.38 18.09
C PRO A 136 -2.84 -15.76 18.30
N ALA A 137 -2.15 -16.59 19.08
CA ALA A 137 -2.63 -17.91 19.46
C ALA A 137 -4.07 -17.79 20.00
N PRO A 138 -5.00 -18.68 19.61
CA PRO A 138 -6.33 -18.68 20.20
C PRO A 138 -6.15 -18.87 21.69
N ALA A 139 -6.61 -17.88 22.46
CA ALA A 139 -6.62 -17.91 23.91
C ALA A 139 -7.19 -19.27 24.34
N ALA A 140 -6.34 -20.06 24.98
CA ALA A 140 -6.73 -21.31 25.59
C ALA A 140 -7.99 -21.03 26.41
N ALA A 141 -9.07 -21.72 26.02
CA ALA A 141 -10.31 -21.73 26.76
C ALA A 141 -9.97 -21.98 28.23
N ALA A 142 -10.14 -20.93 29.04
CA ALA A 142 -10.15 -21.07 30.48
C ALA A 142 -11.26 -22.07 30.80
N GLY A 143 -10.85 -23.28 31.14
CA GLY A 143 -11.72 -24.27 31.74
C GLY A 143 -12.23 -23.71 33.05
N THR A 144 -13.46 -23.20 33.05
CA THR A 144 -14.29 -23.14 34.24
C THR A 144 -15.04 -24.46 34.32
N ALA A 145 -14.46 -25.43 35.01
CA ALA A 145 -15.13 -26.63 35.49
C ALA A 145 -14.54 -26.98 36.87
N GLY A 146 -15.40 -26.96 37.90
CA GLY A 146 -15.09 -27.37 39.26
C GLY A 146 -15.50 -26.34 40.29
#